data_AF-L1I7R6-F1
#
_entry.id   AF-L1I7R6-F1
#
_cell.length_a   1.000
_cell.length_b   1.000
_cell.length_c   1.000
_cell.angle_alpha   90.00
_cell.angle_beta   90.00
_cell.angle_gamma   90.00
#
_symmetry.space_group_name_H-M   'P 1'
#
loop_
_entity.id
_entity.type
_entity.pdbx_description
1 polymer ?
#
loop_
_entity_poly.entity_id
_entity_poly.type
_entity_poly.pdbx_seq_one_letter_code
_entity_poly.pdbx_strand_id
1 'polypeptide(L)'
;MSVTETMRDLARQVFTSLDKNGDGTLTEDELKRWLSFQCDMGEEEQDELWLSRWGEKEEIEFEDFLEAAQEYDWPLKAGRQGPALVPTTSAPAPAPMAESGGEREKVDEAFKELARNTFNALDKNGDGTLTEDELKRWLSFQCDMGEEEQDELWLSRWGEKEEIEFEDFLEAAQEYDWPLKAGRQGPALVPTTSAPAPAPMAESGGEREKVDEAFKELARNTFNALDKNGDGTLTEDELKRWLSFQCDMGEEEQDELWLSRWGEKEEIEFEDFLEAAQEYDWPLKAGRQGPALVPKEEPIPVLRLLVQGADFLPCESQQLGHDPYIRISYNEQNLRTKTSIMNSSPTWNEVFILEHVKGTSIKFQLFHESKSLEEKLVGEAILQENVLDRIMHRGKGGLESILYCQLYVTDQGVGILELPGLEVHQSSQTRE
;
A
#
# COMPACT_ATOMS: atom_id res chain seq x y z
N MET A 1 6.96 0.58 -29.97
CA MET A 1 6.96 1.84 -29.22
C MET A 1 8.39 2.30 -29.05
N SER A 2 8.73 3.47 -29.61
CA SER A 2 10.01 4.11 -29.32
C SER A 2 9.96 4.78 -27.94
N VAL A 3 11.10 4.94 -27.27
CA VAL A 3 11.21 5.63 -25.96
C VAL A 3 10.59 7.03 -25.99
N THR A 4 10.64 7.69 -27.15
CA THR A 4 10.03 9.01 -27.39
C THR A 4 8.50 8.99 -27.39
N GLU A 5 7.88 7.89 -27.84
CA GLU A 5 6.44 7.71 -27.90
C GLU A 5 5.89 7.48 -26.49
N THR A 6 6.54 6.63 -25.71
CA THR A 6 6.21 6.39 -24.30
C THR A 6 6.35 7.63 -23.42
N MET A 7 7.36 8.48 -23.68
CA MET A 7 7.54 9.71 -22.91
C MET A 7 6.53 10.79 -23.28
N ARG A 8 6.12 10.85 -24.55
CA ARG A 8 5.08 11.76 -25.01
C ARG A 8 3.72 11.39 -24.44
N ASP A 9 3.40 10.09 -24.37
CA ASP A 9 2.15 9.62 -23.78
C ASP A 9 2.08 9.90 -22.28
N LEU A 10 3.20 9.71 -21.55
CA LEU A 10 3.28 10.05 -20.13
C LEU A 10 3.15 11.56 -19.90
N ALA A 11 3.87 12.37 -20.69
CA ALA A 11 3.76 13.83 -20.62
C ALA A 11 2.33 14.29 -20.92
N ARG A 12 1.63 13.63 -21.85
CA ARG A 12 0.24 13.94 -22.18
C ARG A 12 -0.71 13.63 -21.02
N GLN A 13 -0.54 12.50 -20.35
CA GLN A 13 -1.32 12.17 -19.16
C GLN A 13 -1.12 13.19 -18.05
N VAL A 14 0.13 13.60 -17.80
CA VAL A 14 0.43 14.63 -16.81
C VAL A 14 -0.18 15.98 -17.22
N PHE A 15 0.01 16.40 -18.48
CA PHE A 15 -0.56 17.64 -19.00
C PHE A 15 -2.08 17.69 -18.86
N THR A 16 -2.80 16.63 -19.27
CA THR A 16 -4.26 16.54 -19.12
C THR A 16 -4.70 16.52 -17.65
N SER A 17 -3.85 16.07 -16.72
CA SER A 17 -4.15 16.13 -15.29
C SER A 17 -3.98 17.53 -14.68
N LEU A 18 -3.09 18.33 -15.29
CA LEU A 18 -2.74 19.70 -14.91
C LEU A 18 -3.73 20.72 -15.50
N ASP A 19 -4.15 20.50 -16.74
CA ASP A 19 -5.09 21.34 -17.50
C ASP A 19 -6.52 21.12 -16.98
N LYS A 20 -6.86 21.82 -15.88
CA LYS A 20 -8.11 21.58 -15.16
C LYS A 20 -9.30 22.18 -15.88
N ASN A 21 -9.09 23.30 -16.56
CA ASN A 21 -10.14 23.96 -17.33
C ASN A 21 -10.34 23.29 -18.70
N GLY A 22 -9.42 22.43 -19.14
CA GLY A 22 -9.48 21.68 -20.39
C GLY A 22 -9.29 22.55 -21.63
N ASP A 23 -8.61 23.69 -21.48
CA ASP A 23 -8.41 24.65 -22.56
C ASP A 23 -7.23 24.30 -23.49
N GLY A 24 -6.47 23.25 -23.15
CA GLY A 24 -5.32 22.78 -23.92
C GLY A 24 -4.02 23.53 -23.61
N THR A 25 -4.02 24.39 -22.58
CA THR A 25 -2.86 25.13 -22.09
C THR A 25 -2.71 24.94 -20.58
N LEU A 26 -1.53 25.25 -20.04
CA LEU A 26 -1.32 25.31 -18.60
C LEU A 26 -0.95 26.72 -18.18
N THR A 27 -1.66 27.22 -17.18
CA THR A 27 -1.31 28.45 -16.48
C THR A 27 -0.24 28.21 -15.42
N GLU A 28 0.41 29.29 -14.98
CA GLU A 28 1.37 29.27 -13.87
C GLU A 28 0.74 28.65 -12.61
N ASP A 29 -0.51 29.02 -12.31
CA ASP A 29 -1.25 28.54 -11.14
C ASP A 29 -1.54 27.03 -11.21
N GLU A 30 -1.88 26.50 -12.38
CA GLU A 30 -2.13 25.06 -12.57
C GLU A 30 -0.87 24.23 -12.34
N LEU A 31 0.29 24.73 -12.79
CA LEU A 31 1.56 24.07 -12.54
C LEU A 31 2.01 24.21 -11.08
N LYS A 32 1.89 25.40 -10.48
CA LYS A 32 2.24 25.67 -9.07
C LYS A 32 1.46 24.77 -8.12
N ARG A 33 0.15 24.62 -8.33
CA ARG A 33 -0.71 23.72 -7.54
C ARG A 33 -0.27 22.26 -7.61
N TRP A 34 0.29 21.84 -8.73
CA TRP A 34 0.82 20.49 -8.86
C TRP A 34 2.22 20.34 -8.27
N LEU A 35 3.07 21.36 -8.43
CA LEU A 35 4.41 21.39 -7.83
C LEU A 35 4.33 21.35 -6.32
N SER A 36 3.44 22.13 -5.70
CA SER A 36 3.22 22.08 -4.25
C SER A 36 2.70 20.73 -3.76
N PHE A 37 2.05 19.95 -4.64
CA PHE A 37 1.56 18.61 -4.31
C PHE A 37 2.65 17.52 -4.43
N GLN A 38 3.55 17.64 -5.42
CA GLN A 38 4.57 16.61 -5.70
C GLN A 38 5.92 16.88 -5.03
N CYS A 39 6.25 18.15 -4.80
CA CYS A 39 7.51 18.62 -4.28
C CYS A 39 7.23 19.58 -3.13
N ASP A 40 7.90 19.40 -2.00
CA ASP A 40 7.90 20.37 -0.89
C ASP A 40 8.73 21.61 -1.28
N MET A 41 8.28 22.30 -2.32
CA MET A 41 8.94 23.44 -2.98
C MET A 41 8.18 24.71 -2.61
N GLY A 42 8.90 25.70 -2.08
CA GLY A 42 8.29 26.98 -1.69
C GLY A 42 7.80 27.80 -2.89
N GLU A 43 6.86 28.72 -2.67
CA GLU A 43 6.29 29.55 -3.75
C GLU A 43 7.38 30.30 -4.56
N GLU A 44 8.39 30.88 -3.90
CA GLU A 44 9.50 31.57 -4.59
C GLU A 44 10.29 30.66 -5.55
N GLU A 45 10.49 29.39 -5.16
CA GLU A 45 11.17 28.41 -6.01
C GLU A 45 10.30 27.98 -7.20
N GLN A 46 8.98 27.94 -7.01
CA GLN A 46 8.04 27.65 -8.09
C GLN A 46 7.98 28.81 -9.10
N ASP A 47 7.96 30.05 -8.63
CA ASP A 47 8.03 31.27 -9.45
C ASP A 47 9.33 31.31 -10.26
N GLU A 48 10.46 31.01 -9.62
CA GLU A 48 11.77 30.97 -10.28
C GLU A 48 11.82 29.85 -11.33
N LEU A 49 11.24 28.67 -11.04
CA LEU A 49 11.15 27.57 -11.99
C LEU A 49 10.30 27.94 -13.21
N TRP A 50 9.15 28.59 -12.98
CA TRP A 50 8.29 29.09 -14.06
C TRP A 50 9.03 30.10 -14.95
N LEU A 51 9.56 31.15 -14.36
CA LEU A 51 10.30 32.21 -15.05
C LEU A 51 11.54 31.68 -15.77
N SER A 52 12.27 30.76 -15.16
CA SER A 52 13.47 30.16 -15.76
C SER A 52 13.13 29.34 -17.01
N ARG A 53 11.99 28.66 -17.02
CA ARG A 53 11.64 27.70 -18.06
C ARG A 53 10.80 28.30 -19.18
N TRP A 54 9.80 29.09 -18.84
CA TRP A 54 8.83 29.61 -19.79
C TRP A 54 8.83 31.15 -19.88
N GLY A 55 9.64 31.83 -19.07
CA GLY A 55 9.77 33.28 -19.09
C GLY A 55 8.50 33.97 -18.61
N GLU A 56 8.13 35.06 -19.27
CA GLU A 56 6.92 35.84 -18.98
C GLU A 56 5.67 35.29 -19.71
N LYS A 57 5.66 34.00 -20.09
CA LYS A 57 4.45 33.38 -20.67
C LYS A 57 3.39 33.24 -19.58
N GLU A 58 2.16 33.58 -19.91
CA GLU A 58 0.99 33.38 -19.02
C GLU A 58 0.44 31.94 -19.13
N GLU A 59 0.57 31.34 -20.31
CA GLU A 59 0.07 30.01 -20.65
C GLU A 59 1.12 29.22 -21.45
N ILE A 60 1.18 27.89 -21.26
CA ILE A 60 2.07 26.99 -21.99
C ILE A 60 1.28 25.88 -22.70
N GLU A 61 1.55 25.66 -23.98
CA GLU A 61 0.93 24.58 -24.75
C GLU A 61 1.62 23.23 -24.45
N PHE A 62 0.97 22.12 -24.84
CA PHE A 62 1.51 20.77 -24.63
C PHE A 62 2.92 20.59 -25.22
N GLU A 63 3.19 21.18 -26.39
CA GLU A 63 4.49 21.13 -27.04
C GLU A 63 5.59 21.84 -26.23
N ASP A 64 5.27 23.02 -25.65
CA ASP A 64 6.18 23.76 -24.77
C ASP A 64 6.43 22.99 -23.47
N PHE A 65 5.40 22.35 -22.91
CA PHE A 65 5.50 21.48 -21.74
C PHE A 65 6.34 20.22 -22.03
N LEU A 66 6.20 19.63 -23.21
CA LEU A 66 6.95 18.43 -23.61
C LEU A 66 8.43 18.73 -23.85
N GLU A 67 8.75 19.86 -24.49
CA GLU A 67 10.12 20.34 -24.63
C GLU A 67 10.72 20.66 -23.25
N ALA A 68 9.91 21.22 -22.36
CA ALA A 68 10.27 21.41 -20.95
C ALA A 68 10.66 20.11 -20.26
N ALA A 69 9.82 19.09 -20.41
CA ALA A 69 10.01 17.79 -19.78
C ALA A 69 11.21 17.01 -20.35
N GLN A 70 11.51 17.17 -21.64
CA GLN A 70 12.61 16.50 -22.34
C GLN A 70 14.00 17.01 -21.93
N GLU A 71 14.15 18.32 -21.74
CA GLU A 71 15.45 18.90 -21.40
C GLU A 71 15.88 18.54 -19.97
N TYR A 72 14.91 18.37 -19.06
CA TYR A 72 15.17 18.17 -17.63
C TYR A 72 15.02 16.73 -17.15
N ASP A 73 14.57 15.81 -18.01
CA ASP A 73 14.21 14.45 -17.60
C ASP A 73 13.09 14.51 -16.53
N TRP A 74 12.16 15.46 -16.68
CA TRP A 74 11.19 15.87 -15.65
C TRP A 74 10.21 14.76 -15.21
N PRO A 75 9.79 13.81 -16.06
CA PRO A 75 9.05 12.64 -15.60
C PRO A 75 9.95 11.60 -14.91
N LEU A 76 11.27 11.67 -15.09
CA LEU A 76 12.25 10.66 -14.66
C LEU A 76 13.01 11.07 -13.38
N LYS A 77 13.24 12.37 -13.14
CA LYS A 77 13.94 12.89 -11.95
C LYS A 77 13.05 13.15 -10.75
N ALA A 78 11.73 13.24 -10.92
CA ALA A 78 10.79 13.13 -9.82
C ALA A 78 10.87 11.73 -9.12
N GLY A 79 11.68 10.79 -9.63
CA GLY A 79 11.74 9.42 -9.12
C GLY A 79 13.10 8.67 -9.09
N ARG A 80 14.29 9.28 -9.29
CA ARG A 80 15.67 8.85 -8.81
C ARG A 80 16.85 9.28 -9.71
N GLN A 81 18.06 9.33 -9.10
CA GLN A 81 19.38 9.69 -9.66
C GLN A 81 20.09 8.55 -10.47
N GLY A 82 20.41 8.81 -11.75
CA GLY A 82 21.61 8.42 -12.55
C GLY A 82 21.81 6.98 -13.11
N PRO A 83 22.69 6.74 -14.14
CA PRO A 83 23.39 7.65 -15.06
C PRO A 83 23.22 7.40 -16.60
N ALA A 84 23.67 8.43 -17.35
CA ALA A 84 23.60 8.82 -18.78
C ALA A 84 24.02 7.88 -19.93
N LEU A 85 23.42 8.08 -21.13
CA LEU A 85 24.07 7.99 -22.47
C LEU A 85 23.41 8.91 -23.55
N VAL A 86 24.20 9.25 -24.58
CA VAL A 86 24.21 10.38 -25.56
C VAL A 86 23.25 10.28 -26.80
N PRO A 87 23.03 11.37 -27.59
CA PRO A 87 21.86 11.56 -28.48
C PRO A 87 22.14 11.45 -30.00
N THR A 88 21.10 11.25 -30.85
CA THR A 88 21.05 11.81 -32.23
C THR A 88 19.64 11.82 -32.92
N THR A 89 19.21 13.04 -33.33
CA THR A 89 18.53 13.52 -34.58
C THR A 89 17.20 12.98 -35.18
N SER A 90 16.15 13.83 -35.06
CA SER A 90 15.27 14.54 -36.04
C SER A 90 14.25 13.88 -37.04
N ALA A 91 12.98 14.32 -36.86
CA ALA A 91 11.89 14.74 -37.81
C ALA A 91 10.97 13.70 -38.52
N PRO A 92 9.75 14.05 -39.04
CA PRO A 92 8.74 15.08 -38.67
C PRO A 92 7.28 14.52 -38.52
N ALA A 93 6.34 15.40 -38.11
CA ALA A 93 4.97 15.15 -37.62
C ALA A 93 3.84 14.90 -38.66
N PRO A 94 2.65 14.42 -38.21
CA PRO A 94 1.37 14.75 -38.85
C PRO A 94 0.29 15.32 -37.89
N ALA A 95 -0.74 15.89 -38.54
CA ALA A 95 -1.74 16.86 -38.10
C ALA A 95 -2.93 16.30 -37.24
N PRO A 96 -3.84 17.16 -36.73
CA PRO A 96 -4.70 16.90 -35.57
C PRO A 96 -6.03 16.20 -35.92
N MET A 97 -6.59 15.44 -34.97
CA MET A 97 -7.95 14.89 -35.04
C MET A 97 -8.80 15.21 -33.80
N ALA A 98 -10.08 15.40 -34.12
CA ALA A 98 -11.23 15.87 -33.37
C ALA A 98 -11.56 15.18 -32.02
N GLU A 99 -12.25 15.97 -31.18
CA GLU A 99 -12.83 15.69 -29.87
C GLU A 99 -13.73 14.44 -29.81
N SER A 100 -13.61 13.68 -28.70
CA SER A 100 -14.45 12.55 -28.33
C SER A 100 -15.04 12.80 -26.93
N GLY A 101 -16.31 13.22 -26.87
CA GLY A 101 -17.05 13.51 -25.63
C GLY A 101 -17.50 12.30 -24.80
N GLY A 102 -16.86 11.13 -24.95
CA GLY A 102 -17.26 9.89 -24.26
C GLY A 102 -16.46 9.55 -23.00
N GLU A 103 -15.39 10.31 -22.69
CA GLU A 103 -14.50 9.99 -21.55
C GLU A 103 -14.93 10.66 -20.24
N ARG A 104 -15.64 11.80 -20.31
CA ARG A 104 -16.05 12.58 -19.12
C ARG A 104 -17.04 11.83 -18.23
N GLU A 105 -18.01 11.12 -18.81
CA GLU A 105 -19.04 10.38 -18.07
C GLU A 105 -18.47 9.16 -17.30
N LYS A 106 -17.33 8.62 -17.76
CA LYS A 106 -16.67 7.48 -17.11
C LYS A 106 -15.87 7.89 -15.87
N VAL A 107 -15.32 9.10 -15.86
CA VAL A 107 -14.56 9.62 -14.72
C VAL A 107 -15.49 9.92 -13.54
N ASP A 108 -16.70 10.45 -13.82
CA ASP A 108 -17.69 10.76 -12.79
C ASP A 108 -18.23 9.49 -12.10
N GLU A 109 -18.42 8.39 -12.82
CA GLU A 109 -18.91 7.13 -12.23
C GLU A 109 -17.83 6.42 -11.38
N ALA A 110 -16.57 6.42 -11.83
CA ALA A 110 -15.47 5.86 -11.04
C ALA A 110 -15.27 6.63 -9.72
N PHE A 111 -15.41 7.96 -9.74
CA PHE A 111 -15.34 8.78 -8.54
C PHE A 111 -16.51 8.49 -7.58
N LYS A 112 -17.74 8.37 -8.09
CA LYS A 112 -18.91 8.01 -7.28
C LYS A 112 -18.75 6.65 -6.62
N GLU A 113 -18.20 5.67 -7.33
CA GLU A 113 -17.95 4.34 -6.77
C GLU A 113 -16.92 4.37 -5.64
N LEU A 114 -15.84 5.14 -5.79
CA LEU A 114 -14.85 5.35 -4.74
C LEU A 114 -15.47 6.05 -3.52
N ALA A 115 -16.21 7.13 -3.73
CA ALA A 115 -16.89 7.86 -2.67
C ALA A 115 -17.88 6.94 -1.91
N ARG A 116 -18.61 6.08 -2.63
CA ARG A 116 -19.53 5.11 -2.03
C ARG A 116 -18.83 4.07 -1.18
N ASN A 117 -17.68 3.57 -1.62
CA ASN A 117 -16.89 2.63 -0.84
C ASN A 117 -16.34 3.26 0.43
N THR A 118 -15.86 4.52 0.36
CA THR A 118 -15.42 5.28 1.52
C THR A 118 -16.57 5.53 2.49
N PHE A 119 -17.74 5.96 2.00
CA PHE A 119 -18.93 6.18 2.81
C PHE A 119 -19.35 4.92 3.58
N ASN A 120 -19.44 3.78 2.90
CA ASN A 120 -19.78 2.50 3.54
C ASN A 120 -18.73 2.02 4.56
N ALA A 121 -17.48 2.46 4.45
CA ALA A 121 -16.44 2.14 5.42
C ALA A 121 -16.52 3.03 6.67
N LEU A 122 -17.05 4.24 6.52
CA LEU A 122 -17.30 5.21 7.58
C LEU A 122 -18.58 4.89 8.35
N ASP A 123 -19.63 4.48 7.65
CA ASP A 123 -20.94 4.09 8.19
C ASP A 123 -20.81 2.76 8.93
N LYS A 124 -20.50 2.82 10.23
CA LYS A 124 -20.21 1.61 11.03
C LYS A 124 -21.47 0.87 11.42
N ASN A 125 -22.57 1.60 11.59
CA ASN A 125 -23.83 1.01 12.00
C ASN A 125 -24.66 0.51 10.79
N GLY A 126 -24.28 0.89 9.56
CA GLY A 126 -24.89 0.47 8.31
C GLY A 126 -26.27 1.09 8.07
N ASP A 127 -26.54 2.26 8.65
CA ASP A 127 -27.85 2.92 8.56
C ASP A 127 -28.02 3.78 7.31
N GLY A 128 -26.96 3.96 6.52
CA GLY A 128 -26.95 4.74 5.29
C GLY A 128 -26.71 6.23 5.52
N THR A 129 -26.35 6.64 6.73
CA THR A 129 -25.95 8.00 7.11
C THR A 129 -24.60 7.99 7.82
N LEU A 130 -23.93 9.14 7.91
CA LEU A 130 -22.75 9.30 8.76
C LEU A 130 -23.05 10.30 9.87
N THR A 131 -22.74 9.89 11.09
CA THR A 131 -22.71 10.77 12.24
C THR A 131 -21.40 11.56 12.32
N GLU A 132 -21.41 12.67 13.06
CA GLU A 132 -20.22 13.48 13.34
C GLU A 132 -19.09 12.63 13.94
N ASP A 133 -19.42 11.74 14.89
CA ASP A 133 -18.45 10.85 15.55
C ASP A 133 -17.81 9.84 14.59
N GLU A 134 -18.55 9.31 13.62
CA GLU A 134 -18.02 8.37 12.62
C GLU A 134 -17.01 9.04 11.71
N LEU A 135 -17.28 10.27 11.29
CA LEU A 135 -16.36 11.06 10.46
C LEU A 135 -15.14 11.52 11.26
N LYS A 136 -15.32 12.01 12.49
CA LYS A 136 -14.22 12.43 13.40
C LYS A 136 -13.27 11.29 13.74
N ARG A 137 -13.81 10.10 14.03
CA ARG A 137 -13.00 8.90 14.29
C ARG A 137 -12.13 8.54 13.09
N TRP A 138 -12.65 8.73 11.87
CA TRP A 138 -11.85 8.49 10.68
C TRP A 138 -10.83 9.60 10.43
N LEU A 139 -11.21 10.87 10.66
CA LEU A 139 -10.34 12.02 10.50
C LEU A 139 -9.13 11.96 11.43
N SER A 140 -9.36 11.64 12.70
CA SER A 140 -8.28 11.43 13.68
C SER A 140 -7.34 10.29 13.33
N PHE A 141 -7.77 9.32 12.50
CA PHE A 141 -6.90 8.26 12.03
C PHE A 141 -6.08 8.66 10.79
N GLN A 142 -6.64 9.50 9.92
CA GLN A 142 -6.05 9.82 8.61
C GLN A 142 -5.32 11.16 8.57
N CYS A 143 -5.66 12.09 9.47
CA CYS A 143 -5.10 13.42 9.54
C CYS A 143 -4.77 13.72 11.01
N ASP A 144 -3.59 14.27 11.26
CA ASP A 144 -3.19 14.77 12.59
C ASP A 144 -3.89 16.12 12.86
N MET A 145 -5.23 16.12 12.78
CA MET A 145 -6.09 17.28 13.03
C MET A 145 -6.65 17.23 14.44
N GLY A 146 -6.62 18.38 15.12
CA GLY A 146 -7.19 18.52 16.46
C GLY A 146 -8.72 18.42 16.46
N GLU A 147 -9.31 18.12 17.62
CA GLU A 147 -10.77 18.01 17.77
C GLU A 147 -11.50 19.30 17.36
N GLU A 148 -10.96 20.48 17.72
CA GLU A 148 -11.53 21.77 17.32
C GLU A 148 -11.56 21.99 15.80
N GLU A 149 -10.53 21.53 15.07
CA GLU A 149 -10.47 21.63 13.61
C GLU A 149 -11.47 20.68 12.94
N GLN A 150 -11.69 19.50 13.54
CA GLN A 150 -12.69 18.55 13.07
C GLN A 150 -14.10 19.10 13.26
N ASP A 151 -14.38 19.74 14.40
CA ASP A 151 -15.65 20.43 14.68
C ASP A 151 -15.89 21.56 13.69
N GLU A 152 -14.88 22.40 13.44
CA GLU A 152 -14.97 23.51 12.50
C GLU A 152 -15.22 23.01 11.06
N LEU A 153 -14.55 21.93 10.66
CA LEU A 153 -14.77 21.31 9.35
C LEU A 153 -16.20 20.77 9.22
N TRP A 154 -16.71 20.11 10.26
CA TRP A 154 -18.09 19.63 10.29
C TRP A 154 -19.10 20.77 10.15
N LEU A 155 -18.99 21.77 11.02
CA LEU A 155 -19.87 22.95 11.06
C LEU A 155 -19.83 23.76 9.77
N SER A 156 -18.63 23.96 9.19
CA SER A 156 -18.45 24.71 7.95
C SER A 156 -19.12 24.02 6.77
N ARG A 157 -19.09 22.67 6.74
CA ARG A 157 -19.53 21.90 5.58
C ARG A 157 -21.00 21.48 5.65
N TRP A 158 -21.43 20.98 6.79
CA TRP A 158 -22.76 20.39 6.96
C TRP A 158 -23.64 21.16 7.95
N GLY A 159 -23.12 22.23 8.57
CA GLY A 159 -23.86 23.08 9.49
C GLY A 159 -24.21 22.35 10.79
N GLU A 160 -25.46 22.50 11.23
CA GLU A 160 -26.00 21.85 12.43
C GLU A 160 -26.69 20.50 12.10
N LYS A 161 -26.34 19.84 10.98
CA LYS A 161 -26.86 18.50 10.68
C LYS A 161 -26.29 17.48 11.68
N GLU A 162 -27.15 16.62 12.21
CA GLU A 162 -26.74 15.51 13.10
C GLU A 162 -26.21 14.30 12.29
N GLU A 163 -26.72 14.11 11.08
CA GLU A 163 -26.42 12.99 10.18
C GLU A 163 -26.28 13.50 8.73
N ILE A 164 -25.38 12.89 7.95
CA ILE A 164 -25.19 13.19 6.52
C ILE A 164 -25.50 11.98 5.64
N GLU A 165 -26.30 12.17 4.60
CA GLU A 165 -26.60 11.14 3.61
C GLU A 165 -25.46 11.00 2.58
N PHE A 166 -25.47 9.92 1.80
CA PHE A 166 -24.45 9.67 0.79
C PHE A 166 -24.33 10.81 -0.24
N GLU A 167 -25.45 11.38 -0.67
CA GLU A 167 -25.48 12.50 -1.62
C GLU A 167 -24.80 13.76 -1.05
N ASP A 168 -25.05 14.09 0.23
CA ASP A 168 -24.40 15.21 0.93
C ASP A 168 -22.88 14.97 1.06
N PHE A 169 -22.50 13.72 1.37
CA PHE A 169 -21.09 13.32 1.44
C PHE A 169 -20.41 13.39 0.07
N LEU A 170 -21.08 12.96 -1.00
CA LEU A 170 -20.56 12.98 -2.36
C LEU A 170 -20.34 14.41 -2.86
N GLU A 171 -21.29 15.32 -2.61
CA GLU A 171 -21.15 16.74 -2.95
C GLU A 171 -19.98 17.37 -2.19
N ALA A 172 -19.79 17.02 -0.91
CA ALA A 172 -18.62 17.40 -0.13
C ALA A 172 -17.30 16.85 -0.70
N ALA A 173 -17.28 15.58 -1.08
CA ALA A 173 -16.09 14.95 -1.65
C ALA A 173 -15.69 15.56 -3.00
N GLN A 174 -16.66 15.95 -3.83
CA GLN A 174 -16.42 16.57 -5.14
C GLN A 174 -15.84 17.98 -5.03
N GLU A 175 -16.25 18.75 -4.02
CA GLU A 175 -15.74 20.10 -3.83
C GLU A 175 -14.30 20.12 -3.30
N TYR A 176 -13.87 19.08 -2.56
CA TYR A 176 -12.59 19.07 -1.84
C TYR A 176 -11.58 17.97 -2.24
N ASP A 177 -11.90 17.15 -3.23
CA ASP A 177 -11.05 16.03 -3.71
C ASP A 177 -10.62 15.09 -2.57
N TRP A 178 -11.58 14.83 -1.66
CA TRP A 178 -11.39 14.18 -0.36
C TRP A 178 -10.87 12.73 -0.41
N PRO A 179 -11.26 11.86 -1.36
CA PRO A 179 -10.81 10.47 -1.37
C PRO A 179 -9.31 10.27 -1.69
N LEU A 180 -8.63 11.30 -2.20
CA LEU A 180 -7.21 11.23 -2.60
C LEU A 180 -6.23 11.70 -1.52
N LYS A 181 -6.70 12.41 -0.49
CA LYS A 181 -5.87 13.03 0.56
C LYS A 181 -5.58 12.11 1.76
N ALA A 182 -6.50 11.20 2.09
CA ALA A 182 -6.47 10.41 3.32
C ALA A 182 -5.63 9.10 3.24
N GLY A 183 -4.45 9.13 2.62
CA GLY A 183 -3.69 7.90 2.40
C GLY A 183 -2.18 7.99 2.47
N ARG A 184 -1.58 9.16 2.76
CA ARG A 184 -0.12 9.32 2.62
C ARG A 184 0.49 10.38 3.55
N GLN A 185 0.50 10.20 4.86
CA GLN A 185 1.48 10.89 5.72
C GLN A 185 1.97 10.00 6.88
N GLY A 186 3.28 9.90 7.02
CA GLY A 186 4.00 9.49 8.23
C GLY A 186 5.21 10.43 8.42
N PRO A 187 5.69 10.66 9.65
CA PRO A 187 6.50 11.85 9.97
C PRO A 187 7.99 11.72 9.61
N ALA A 188 8.59 12.85 9.21
CA ALA A 188 10.01 13.01 8.89
C ALA A 188 10.84 13.46 10.12
N LEU A 189 12.01 12.84 10.33
CA LEU A 189 13.01 13.25 11.34
C LEU A 189 14.15 14.08 10.71
N VAL A 190 14.61 15.05 11.51
CA VAL A 190 15.58 16.15 11.32
C VAL A 190 16.96 15.73 10.74
N PRO A 191 17.65 16.56 9.93
CA PRO A 191 18.98 16.22 9.39
C PRO A 191 20.13 16.47 10.39
N THR A 192 21.03 15.51 10.54
CA THR A 192 22.32 15.68 11.25
C THR A 192 23.47 15.81 10.27
N THR A 193 24.27 16.86 10.45
CA THR A 193 25.47 17.20 9.69
C THR A 193 26.70 16.42 10.18
N SER A 194 27.54 16.02 9.22
CA SER A 194 28.78 15.26 9.42
C SER A 194 29.99 16.13 9.80
N ALA A 195 30.81 15.71 10.78
CA ALA A 195 32.22 16.12 10.93
C ALA A 195 33.04 15.12 11.81
N PRO A 196 34.39 15.09 11.72
CA PRO A 196 35.21 13.86 11.80
C PRO A 196 35.87 13.54 13.16
N ALA A 197 36.49 12.34 13.20
CA ALA A 197 37.03 11.58 14.34
C ALA A 197 38.06 12.27 15.27
N PRO A 198 38.10 11.94 16.58
CA PRO A 198 39.13 12.41 17.51
C PRO A 198 40.20 11.36 17.88
N ALA A 199 41.39 11.87 18.23
CA ALA A 199 42.50 11.17 18.88
C ALA A 199 42.35 11.20 20.43
N PRO A 200 43.16 10.44 21.20
CA PRO A 200 42.72 9.90 22.49
C PRO A 200 43.11 10.74 23.73
N MET A 201 42.33 10.50 24.81
CA MET A 201 42.56 10.72 26.25
C MET A 201 41.81 11.90 26.91
N ALA A 202 40.91 11.59 27.86
CA ALA A 202 41.00 11.95 29.29
C ALA A 202 39.71 11.53 30.04
N GLU A 203 39.85 10.97 31.23
CA GLU A 203 38.74 10.56 32.11
C GLU A 203 37.83 11.75 32.48
N SER A 204 36.60 11.68 31.99
CA SER A 204 35.48 12.56 32.34
C SER A 204 34.40 11.70 33.00
N GLY A 205 34.33 11.73 34.33
CA GLY A 205 33.40 10.92 35.13
C GLY A 205 31.92 11.29 35.02
N GLY A 206 31.57 12.29 34.21
CA GLY A 206 30.17 12.73 34.02
C GLY A 206 29.48 12.15 32.78
N GLU A 207 30.24 11.58 31.84
CA GLU A 207 29.66 10.97 30.62
C GLU A 207 29.26 9.51 30.83
N ARG A 208 29.92 8.80 31.76
CA ARG A 208 29.65 7.38 32.01
C ARG A 208 28.26 7.15 32.64
N GLU A 209 27.83 8.03 33.55
CA GLU A 209 26.52 7.94 34.20
C GLU A 209 25.35 8.18 33.23
N LYS A 210 25.55 9.01 32.19
CA LYS A 210 24.54 9.22 31.15
C LYS A 210 24.41 8.03 30.19
N VAL A 211 25.52 7.34 29.92
CA VAL A 211 25.53 6.12 29.10
C VAL A 211 24.79 4.99 29.84
N ASP A 212 24.92 4.91 31.16
CA ASP A 212 24.26 3.89 31.98
C ASP A 212 22.72 4.07 32.02
N GLU A 213 22.21 5.30 32.06
CA GLU A 213 20.76 5.54 32.04
C GLU A 213 20.13 5.30 30.66
N ALA A 214 20.80 5.72 29.57
CA ALA A 214 20.33 5.43 28.22
C ALA A 214 20.28 3.91 27.95
N PHE A 215 21.25 3.16 28.47
CA PHE A 215 21.26 1.70 28.38
C PHE A 215 20.10 1.08 29.17
N LYS A 216 19.85 1.54 30.40
CA LYS A 216 18.71 1.06 31.21
C LYS A 216 17.37 1.33 30.54
N GLU A 217 17.20 2.48 29.90
CA GLU A 217 15.96 2.81 29.18
C GLU A 217 15.75 1.88 27.98
N LEU A 218 16.81 1.61 27.20
CA LEU A 218 16.75 0.65 26.09
C LEU A 218 16.43 -0.78 26.59
N ALA A 219 17.08 -1.22 27.66
CA ALA A 219 16.83 -2.51 28.28
C ALA A 219 15.37 -2.61 28.76
N ARG A 220 14.83 -1.54 29.36
CA ARG A 220 13.43 -1.49 29.83
C ARG A 220 12.43 -1.56 28.69
N ASN A 221 12.67 -0.83 27.60
CA ASN A 221 11.80 -0.90 26.41
C ASN A 221 11.83 -2.29 25.77
N THR A 222 13.00 -2.94 25.76
CA THR A 222 13.14 -4.31 25.25
C THR A 222 12.41 -5.30 26.16
N PHE A 223 12.58 -5.19 27.48
CA PHE A 223 11.89 -6.02 28.46
C PHE A 223 10.37 -5.92 28.33
N ASN A 224 9.83 -4.70 28.25
CA ASN A 224 8.39 -4.48 28.09
C ASN A 224 7.83 -5.02 26.76
N ALA A 225 8.66 -5.10 25.71
CA ALA A 225 8.25 -5.69 24.44
C ALA A 225 8.25 -7.23 24.47
N LEU A 226 9.08 -7.81 25.35
CA LEU A 226 9.18 -9.24 25.59
C LEU A 226 8.07 -9.75 26.52
N ASP A 227 7.74 -8.96 27.55
CA ASP A 227 6.71 -9.22 28.57
C ASP A 227 5.33 -9.02 27.97
N LYS A 228 4.82 -10.04 27.28
CA LYS A 228 3.58 -9.92 26.50
C LYS A 228 2.35 -9.93 27.39
N ASN A 229 2.43 -10.59 28.54
CA ASN A 229 1.34 -10.67 29.49
C ASN A 229 1.32 -9.45 30.46
N GLY A 230 2.40 -8.67 30.51
CA GLY A 230 2.54 -7.46 31.32
C GLY A 230 2.68 -7.76 32.80
N ASP A 231 3.21 -8.93 33.17
CA ASP A 231 3.32 -9.37 34.56
C ASP A 231 4.59 -8.88 35.26
N GLY A 232 5.51 -8.24 34.53
CA GLY A 232 6.76 -7.71 35.05
C GLY A 232 7.89 -8.73 35.14
N THR A 233 7.69 -9.93 34.60
CA THR A 233 8.69 -11.01 34.49
C THR A 233 8.78 -11.51 33.06
N LEU A 234 9.88 -12.19 32.71
CA LEU A 234 10.00 -12.90 31.43
C LEU A 234 10.13 -14.38 31.66
N THR A 235 9.30 -15.14 30.98
CA THR A 235 9.40 -16.59 30.91
C THR A 235 10.44 -17.03 29.88
N GLU A 236 10.91 -18.26 29.99
CA GLU A 236 11.79 -18.89 29.00
C GLU A 236 11.19 -18.84 27.58
N ASP A 237 9.89 -19.08 27.46
CA ASP A 237 9.17 -19.07 26.18
C ASP A 237 9.09 -17.67 25.54
N GLU A 238 8.91 -16.62 26.35
CA GLU A 238 8.89 -15.23 25.85
C GLU A 238 10.25 -14.83 25.29
N LEU A 239 11.33 -15.18 26.01
CA LEU A 239 12.68 -14.91 25.54
C LEU A 239 13.05 -15.77 24.32
N LYS A 240 12.72 -17.07 24.32
CA LYS A 240 12.95 -17.97 23.18
C LYS A 240 12.23 -17.50 21.92
N ARG A 241 10.97 -17.10 22.05
CA ARG A 241 10.19 -16.57 20.92
C ARG A 241 10.87 -15.33 20.32
N TRP A 242 11.42 -14.46 21.16
CA TRP A 242 12.17 -13.31 20.65
C TRP A 242 13.53 -13.68 20.06
N LEU A 243 14.27 -14.59 20.69
CA LEU A 243 15.55 -15.08 20.17
C LEU A 243 15.38 -15.74 18.82
N SER A 244 14.31 -16.53 18.62
CA SER A 244 13.98 -17.14 17.33
C SER A 244 13.68 -16.12 16.23
N PHE A 245 13.23 -14.92 16.61
CA PHE A 245 12.94 -13.83 15.68
C PHE A 245 14.18 -12.97 15.36
N GLN A 246 15.09 -12.81 16.33
CA GLN A 246 16.25 -11.93 16.19
C GLN A 246 17.54 -12.65 15.79
N CYS A 247 17.64 -13.93 16.08
CA CYS A 247 18.82 -14.75 15.83
C CYS A 247 18.38 -16.05 15.17
N ASP A 248 19.10 -16.49 14.14
CA ASP A 248 18.96 -17.83 13.56
C ASP A 248 19.61 -18.86 14.50
N MET A 249 19.16 -18.85 15.75
CA MET A 249 19.66 -19.66 16.86
C MET A 249 18.73 -20.85 17.04
N GLY A 250 19.29 -22.06 17.00
CA GLY A 250 18.51 -23.28 17.18
C GLY A 250 17.93 -23.40 18.59
N GLU A 251 16.87 -24.18 18.77
CA GLU A 251 16.21 -24.39 20.07
C GLU A 251 17.20 -24.86 21.15
N GLU A 252 18.11 -25.79 20.82
CA GLU A 252 19.15 -26.26 21.75
C GLU A 252 20.11 -25.14 22.21
N GLU A 253 20.46 -24.20 21.32
CA GLU A 253 21.32 -23.07 21.66
C GLU A 253 20.58 -22.04 22.54
N GLN A 254 19.27 -21.88 22.33
CA GLN A 254 18.43 -21.03 23.17
C GLN A 254 18.29 -21.62 24.59
N ASP A 255 18.07 -22.93 24.70
CA ASP A 255 18.03 -23.66 25.97
C ASP A 255 19.36 -23.52 26.72
N GLU A 256 20.49 -23.72 26.02
CA GLU A 256 21.82 -23.59 26.62
C GLU A 256 22.09 -22.16 27.10
N LEU A 257 21.65 -21.15 26.34
CA LEU A 257 21.76 -19.75 26.72
C LEU A 257 20.93 -19.44 27.98
N TRP A 258 19.70 -19.94 28.05
CA TRP A 258 18.83 -19.77 29.22
C TRP A 258 19.46 -20.42 30.46
N LEU A 259 19.79 -21.70 30.37
CA LEU A 259 20.42 -22.48 31.45
C LEU A 259 21.76 -21.88 31.89
N SER A 260 22.58 -21.39 30.96
CA SER A 260 23.86 -20.78 31.30
C SER A 260 23.73 -19.44 32.04
N ARG A 261 22.64 -18.70 31.83
CA ARG A 261 22.47 -17.34 32.36
C ARG A 261 21.64 -17.32 33.62
N TRP A 262 20.49 -17.97 33.60
CA TRP A 262 19.48 -17.91 34.65
C TRP A 262 19.28 -19.25 35.36
N GLY A 263 19.97 -20.31 34.92
CA GLY A 263 19.95 -21.62 35.56
C GLY A 263 18.59 -22.30 35.41
N GLU A 264 18.02 -22.72 36.53
CA GLU A 264 16.69 -23.34 36.61
C GLU A 264 15.58 -22.34 37.00
N LYS A 265 15.80 -21.03 36.81
CA LYS A 265 14.74 -20.03 37.02
C LYS A 265 13.66 -20.22 35.95
N GLU A 266 12.39 -20.19 36.39
CA GLU A 266 11.22 -20.24 35.49
C GLU A 266 10.90 -18.85 34.91
N GLU A 267 11.19 -17.80 35.69
CA GLU A 267 10.89 -16.40 35.38
C GLU A 267 12.09 -15.51 35.75
N ILE A 268 12.32 -14.44 34.98
CA ILE A 268 13.37 -13.45 35.25
C ILE A 268 12.76 -12.05 35.42
N GLU A 269 13.16 -11.33 36.46
CA GLU A 269 12.76 -9.94 36.69
C GLU A 269 13.61 -8.98 35.84
N PHE A 270 13.18 -7.72 35.72
CA PHE A 270 13.90 -6.70 34.96
C PHE A 270 15.36 -6.53 35.40
N GLU A 271 15.63 -6.60 36.72
CA GLU A 271 16.98 -6.51 37.27
C GLU A 271 17.88 -7.68 36.84
N ASP A 272 17.36 -8.91 36.81
CA ASP A 272 18.08 -10.10 36.32
C ASP A 272 18.38 -9.99 34.81
N PHE A 273 17.41 -9.49 34.05
CA PHE A 273 17.57 -9.22 32.62
C PHE A 273 18.61 -8.13 32.35
N LEU A 274 18.59 -7.05 33.14
CA LEU A 274 19.53 -5.93 33.02
C LEU A 274 20.96 -6.35 33.36
N GLU A 275 21.17 -7.14 34.41
CA GLU A 275 22.49 -7.67 34.78
C GLU A 275 23.05 -8.55 33.67
N ALA A 276 22.24 -9.46 33.12
CA ALA A 276 22.62 -10.29 31.98
C ALA A 276 22.97 -9.46 30.73
N ALA A 277 22.19 -8.42 30.45
CA ALA A 277 22.44 -7.54 29.30
C ALA A 277 23.75 -6.75 29.42
N GLN A 278 24.12 -6.35 30.65
CA GLN A 278 25.37 -5.62 30.93
C GLN A 278 26.60 -6.53 30.85
N GLU A 279 26.51 -7.76 31.37
CA GLU A 279 27.65 -8.69 31.38
C GLU A 279 28.09 -9.07 29.97
N TYR A 280 27.13 -9.19 29.04
CA TYR A 280 27.40 -9.72 27.70
C TYR A 280 27.63 -8.67 26.62
N ASP A 281 27.58 -7.38 27.00
CA ASP A 281 27.54 -6.30 26.02
C ASP A 281 26.38 -6.60 25.04
N TRP A 282 25.26 -7.13 25.55
CA TRP A 282 24.23 -7.81 24.76
C TRP A 282 23.61 -6.88 23.70
N PRO A 283 23.46 -5.56 23.93
CA PRO A 283 23.13 -4.62 22.85
C PRO A 283 24.30 -4.28 21.92
N LEU A 284 25.56 -4.43 22.34
CA LEU A 284 26.77 -4.01 21.64
C LEU A 284 27.45 -5.12 20.82
N LYS A 285 27.27 -6.40 21.17
CA LYS A 285 27.67 -7.56 20.35
C LYS A 285 26.57 -8.02 19.41
N ALA A 286 25.30 -7.89 19.78
CA ALA A 286 24.23 -7.80 18.78
C ALA A 286 24.44 -6.55 17.87
N GLY A 287 25.04 -5.49 18.45
CA GLY A 287 25.32 -4.20 17.82
C GLY A 287 26.72 -3.98 17.23
N ARG A 288 27.46 -4.99 16.75
CA ARG A 288 28.45 -4.73 15.67
C ARG A 288 27.77 -4.39 14.33
N GLN A 289 26.44 -4.29 14.32
CA GLN A 289 25.66 -3.43 13.44
C GLN A 289 25.00 -2.25 14.21
N GLY A 290 25.74 -1.48 15.00
CA GLY A 290 25.21 -0.29 15.71
C GLY A 290 24.03 -0.62 16.65
N PRO A 291 23.37 0.39 17.25
CA PRO A 291 22.05 0.16 17.83
C PRO A 291 21.14 -0.31 16.68
N ALA A 292 20.86 -1.62 16.66
CA ALA A 292 19.86 -2.16 15.76
C ALA A 292 18.55 -1.49 16.13
N LEU A 293 18.09 -0.66 15.19
CA LEU A 293 16.71 -0.26 15.00
C LEU A 293 15.81 -1.39 15.50
N VAL A 294 14.74 -1.06 16.24
CA VAL A 294 13.52 -1.88 16.35
C VAL A 294 13.48 -2.76 15.11
N PRO A 295 13.48 -4.10 15.22
CA PRO A 295 13.50 -4.96 14.04
C PRO A 295 12.42 -4.39 13.17
N LYS A 296 12.84 -3.79 12.05
CA LYS A 296 11.91 -3.20 11.14
C LYS A 296 11.25 -4.45 10.62
N GLU A 297 10.12 -4.85 11.22
CA GLU A 297 9.38 -6.04 10.83
C GLU A 297 9.42 -6.01 9.33
N GLU A 298 10.14 -6.97 8.73
CA GLU A 298 10.25 -6.99 7.28
C GLU A 298 8.80 -7.03 6.83
N PRO A 299 8.30 -5.96 6.19
CA PRO A 299 6.87 -5.77 6.15
C PRO A 299 6.30 -6.96 5.42
N ILE A 300 5.34 -7.64 6.07
CA ILE A 300 4.79 -8.89 5.55
C ILE A 300 4.31 -8.58 4.14
N PRO A 301 4.84 -9.26 3.12
CA PRO A 301 4.51 -8.92 1.75
C PRO A 301 3.00 -9.11 1.55
N VAL A 302 2.32 -8.06 1.10
CA VAL A 302 0.88 -8.06 0.93
C VAL A 302 0.53 -8.33 -0.53
N LEU A 303 -0.34 -9.31 -0.74
CA LEU A 303 -0.94 -9.62 -2.02
C LEU A 303 -2.31 -8.97 -2.11
N ARG A 304 -2.48 -8.06 -3.07
CA ARG A 304 -3.79 -7.50 -3.43
C ARG A 304 -4.35 -8.27 -4.61
N LEU A 305 -5.41 -9.03 -4.36
CA LEU A 305 -6.06 -9.90 -5.33
C LEU A 305 -7.35 -9.25 -5.81
N LEU A 306 -7.40 -8.81 -7.08
CA LEU A 306 -8.64 -8.35 -7.70
C LEU A 306 -9.33 -9.52 -8.42
N VAL A 307 -10.52 -9.87 -7.97
CA VAL A 307 -11.42 -10.83 -8.62
C VAL A 307 -12.40 -10.07 -9.50
N GLN A 308 -12.09 -10.01 -10.80
CA GLN A 308 -12.83 -9.16 -11.74
C GLN A 308 -14.19 -9.75 -12.12
N GLY A 309 -14.20 -11.00 -12.59
CA GLY A 309 -15.40 -11.61 -13.18
C GLY A 309 -15.17 -13.03 -13.66
N ALA A 310 -16.24 -13.64 -14.17
CA ALA A 310 -16.22 -14.88 -14.91
C ALA A 310 -17.09 -14.75 -16.15
N ASP A 311 -16.69 -15.43 -17.22
CA ASP A 311 -17.43 -15.47 -18.48
C ASP A 311 -17.85 -16.88 -18.85
N PHE A 312 -18.94 -16.98 -19.62
CA PHE A 312 -19.43 -18.22 -20.22
C PHE A 312 -19.76 -19.34 -19.24
N LEU A 313 -20.36 -19.02 -18.09
CA LEU A 313 -20.79 -20.04 -17.14
C LEU A 313 -21.79 -21.01 -17.81
N PRO A 314 -21.54 -22.33 -17.76
CA PRO A 314 -22.38 -23.31 -18.44
C PRO A 314 -23.79 -23.30 -17.84
N CYS A 315 -24.76 -22.80 -18.62
CA CYS A 315 -26.16 -22.78 -18.25
C CYS A 315 -26.77 -24.17 -18.49
N GLU A 316 -26.80 -25.02 -17.46
CA GLU A 316 -27.39 -26.38 -17.56
C GLU A 316 -28.91 -26.35 -17.78
N SER A 317 -29.60 -25.26 -17.43
CA SER A 317 -31.02 -25.09 -17.73
C SER A 317 -31.38 -23.62 -17.92
N GLN A 318 -31.98 -23.28 -19.06
CA GLN A 318 -32.47 -21.92 -19.37
C GLN A 318 -33.54 -21.39 -18.38
N GLN A 319 -33.94 -22.16 -17.36
CA GLN A 319 -35.08 -21.87 -16.50
C GLN A 319 -34.71 -21.43 -15.07
N LEU A 320 -33.47 -21.65 -14.62
CA LEU A 320 -32.98 -21.18 -13.33
C LEU A 320 -31.69 -20.38 -13.56
N GLY A 321 -31.75 -19.07 -13.31
CA GLY A 321 -30.55 -18.23 -13.34
C GLY A 321 -29.52 -18.75 -12.34
N HIS A 322 -28.24 -18.66 -12.73
CA HIS A 322 -27.16 -18.98 -11.83
C HIS A 322 -26.91 -17.81 -10.90
N ASP A 323 -26.81 -18.08 -9.60
CA ASP A 323 -26.31 -17.14 -8.61
C ASP A 323 -24.84 -17.49 -8.29
N PRO A 324 -23.86 -17.17 -9.18
CA PRO A 324 -22.47 -17.55 -8.98
C PRO A 324 -21.75 -16.69 -7.93
N TYR A 325 -20.78 -17.31 -7.27
CA TYR A 325 -19.80 -16.65 -6.42
C TYR A 325 -18.49 -17.43 -6.39
N ILE A 326 -17.39 -16.78 -6.05
CA ILE A 326 -16.08 -17.42 -5.90
C ILE A 326 -15.74 -17.56 -4.42
N ARG A 327 -15.28 -18.75 -4.03
CA ARG A 327 -14.62 -19.02 -2.77
C ARG A 327 -13.11 -19.07 -3.00
N ILE A 328 -12.37 -18.31 -2.22
CA ILE A 328 -10.91 -18.22 -2.27
C ILE A 328 -10.39 -18.85 -0.99
N SER A 329 -9.71 -19.97 -1.12
CA SER A 329 -9.03 -20.63 0.00
C SER A 329 -7.55 -20.30 -0.07
N TYR A 330 -7.04 -19.66 0.98
CA TYR A 330 -5.64 -19.28 1.11
C TYR A 330 -5.18 -19.54 2.55
N ASN A 331 -4.25 -20.47 2.72
CA ASN A 331 -3.87 -20.97 4.04
C ASN A 331 -5.11 -21.45 4.84
N GLU A 332 -5.33 -20.95 6.06
CA GLU A 332 -6.53 -21.23 6.88
C GLU A 332 -7.72 -20.30 6.56
N GLN A 333 -7.51 -19.29 5.71
CA GLN A 333 -8.52 -18.30 5.37
C GLN A 333 -9.41 -18.81 4.24
N ASN A 334 -10.72 -18.57 4.39
CA ASN A 334 -11.71 -18.83 3.37
C ASN A 334 -12.49 -17.53 3.12
N LEU A 335 -12.21 -16.91 1.99
CA LEU A 335 -12.85 -15.67 1.55
C LEU A 335 -13.89 -16.01 0.47
N ARG A 336 -14.89 -15.15 0.31
CA ARG A 336 -15.97 -15.34 -0.64
C ARG A 336 -16.39 -14.02 -1.25
N THR A 337 -16.59 -13.99 -2.57
CA THR A 337 -17.20 -12.84 -3.27
C THR A 337 -18.70 -12.77 -3.02
N LYS A 338 -19.30 -11.61 -3.27
CA LYS A 338 -20.76 -11.45 -3.33
C LYS A 338 -21.35 -12.41 -4.37
N THR A 339 -22.54 -12.92 -4.09
CA THR A 339 -23.29 -13.69 -5.08
C THR A 339 -23.86 -12.77 -6.15
N SER A 340 -23.57 -13.04 -7.42
CA SER A 340 -24.16 -12.31 -8.54
C SER A 340 -25.48 -12.98 -8.92
N ILE A 341 -26.61 -12.31 -8.75
CA ILE A 341 -27.92 -12.96 -8.92
C ILE A 341 -28.28 -13.12 -10.41
N MET A 342 -28.66 -14.32 -10.81
CA MET A 342 -29.12 -14.67 -12.17
C MET A 342 -28.18 -14.20 -13.30
N ASN A 343 -26.86 -14.29 -13.10
CA ASN A 343 -25.87 -13.79 -14.05
C ASN A 343 -24.91 -14.90 -14.51
N SER A 344 -24.89 -15.18 -15.81
CA SER A 344 -23.98 -16.15 -16.44
C SER A 344 -22.60 -15.58 -16.81
N SER A 345 -22.44 -14.26 -16.71
CA SER A 345 -21.18 -13.53 -16.87
C SER A 345 -21.02 -12.54 -15.72
N PRO A 346 -20.85 -13.03 -14.48
CA PRO A 346 -20.75 -12.17 -13.30
C PRO A 346 -19.50 -11.29 -13.35
N THR A 347 -19.67 -10.01 -13.02
CA THR A 347 -18.60 -9.09 -12.65
C THR A 347 -18.70 -8.81 -11.16
N TRP A 348 -17.61 -9.10 -10.43
CA TRP A 348 -17.52 -8.85 -8.99
C TRP A 348 -16.70 -7.60 -8.69
N ASN A 349 -15.56 -7.44 -9.36
CA ASN A 349 -14.58 -6.37 -9.09
C ASN A 349 -14.21 -6.27 -7.60
N GLU A 350 -14.13 -7.41 -6.91
CA GLU A 350 -13.86 -7.45 -5.47
C GLU A 350 -12.36 -7.62 -5.21
N VAL A 351 -11.83 -6.81 -4.29
CA VAL A 351 -10.42 -6.83 -3.90
C VAL A 351 -10.27 -7.53 -2.57
N PHE A 352 -9.36 -8.50 -2.51
CA PHE A 352 -8.95 -9.18 -1.29
C PHE A 352 -7.50 -8.86 -0.97
N ILE A 353 -7.20 -8.65 0.30
CA ILE A 353 -5.86 -8.36 0.79
C ILE A 353 -5.41 -9.61 1.56
N LEU A 354 -4.34 -10.24 1.10
CA LEU A 354 -3.81 -11.48 1.64
C LEU A 354 -2.37 -11.24 2.10
N GLU A 355 -2.03 -11.66 3.31
CA GLU A 355 -0.66 -11.67 3.80
C GLU A 355 0.09 -12.84 3.17
N HIS A 356 1.08 -12.55 2.33
CA HIS A 356 1.78 -13.59 1.59
C HIS A 356 2.70 -14.40 2.51
N VAL A 357 2.38 -15.69 2.63
CA VAL A 357 3.23 -16.71 3.25
C VAL A 357 3.92 -17.51 2.14
N LYS A 358 5.26 -17.58 2.17
CA LYS A 358 6.02 -18.38 1.19
C LYS A 358 5.58 -19.85 1.20
N GLY A 359 5.53 -20.49 0.03
CA GLY A 359 5.14 -21.90 -0.07
C GLY A 359 3.65 -22.16 0.12
N THR A 360 2.80 -21.16 -0.13
CA THR A 360 1.35 -21.31 -0.09
C THR A 360 0.73 -21.19 -1.48
N SER A 361 -0.33 -21.95 -1.73
CA SER A 361 -1.12 -21.87 -2.97
C SER A 361 -2.44 -21.16 -2.71
N ILE A 362 -3.00 -20.53 -3.75
CA ILE A 362 -4.35 -19.94 -3.70
C ILE A 362 -5.28 -20.82 -4.51
N LYS A 363 -6.36 -21.26 -3.88
CA LYS A 363 -7.38 -22.09 -4.53
C LYS A 363 -8.65 -21.27 -4.74
N PHE A 364 -9.08 -21.20 -5.99
CA PHE A 364 -10.30 -20.54 -6.43
C PHE A 364 -11.35 -21.58 -6.76
N GLN A 365 -12.51 -21.51 -6.12
CA GLN A 365 -13.63 -22.42 -6.36
C GLN A 365 -14.85 -21.60 -6.74
N LEU A 366 -15.35 -21.82 -7.95
CA LEU A 366 -16.58 -21.19 -8.42
C LEU A 366 -17.76 -22.04 -7.98
N PHE A 367 -18.67 -21.44 -7.23
CA PHE A 367 -19.90 -22.06 -6.79
C PHE A 367 -21.10 -21.39 -7.46
N HIS A 368 -22.18 -22.15 -7.57
CA HIS A 368 -23.51 -21.66 -7.86
C HIS A 368 -24.40 -21.93 -6.65
N GLU A 369 -24.98 -20.87 -6.09
CA GLU A 369 -25.99 -20.96 -5.05
C GLU A 369 -27.38 -21.12 -5.70
N SER A 370 -28.06 -22.22 -5.41
CA SER A 370 -29.42 -22.46 -5.91
C SER A 370 -30.46 -21.94 -4.92
N LYS A 371 -31.71 -21.76 -5.35
CA LYS A 371 -32.83 -21.38 -4.46
C LYS A 371 -33.07 -22.36 -3.31
N SER A 372 -32.61 -23.61 -3.43
CA SER A 372 -32.62 -24.60 -2.37
C SER A 372 -31.47 -24.44 -1.36
N LEU A 373 -30.66 -23.39 -1.48
CA LEU A 373 -29.43 -23.15 -0.71
C LEU A 373 -28.39 -24.26 -0.86
N GLU A 374 -28.53 -25.11 -1.89
CA GLU A 374 -27.52 -26.09 -2.22
C GLU A 374 -26.43 -25.41 -3.05
N GLU A 375 -25.20 -25.46 -2.53
CA GLU A 375 -24.01 -24.97 -3.21
C GLU A 375 -23.47 -26.04 -4.16
N LYS A 376 -23.51 -25.77 -5.47
CA LYS A 376 -22.92 -26.64 -6.47
C LYS A 376 -21.58 -26.08 -6.92
N LEU A 377 -20.51 -26.85 -6.77
CA LEU A 377 -19.20 -26.51 -7.34
C LEU A 377 -19.29 -26.58 -8.87
N VAL A 378 -19.06 -25.45 -9.53
CA VAL A 378 -19.05 -25.31 -10.99
C VAL A 378 -17.65 -25.62 -11.54
N GLY A 379 -16.61 -25.17 -10.84
CA GLY A 379 -15.25 -25.59 -11.13
C GLY A 379 -14.22 -24.97 -10.20
N GLU A 380 -12.97 -25.32 -10.42
CA GLU A 380 -11.86 -25.03 -9.51
C GLU A 380 -10.60 -24.68 -10.30
N ALA A 381 -9.83 -23.72 -9.78
CA ALA A 381 -8.51 -23.37 -10.27
C ALA A 381 -7.54 -23.16 -9.10
N ILE A 382 -6.26 -23.46 -9.30
CA ILE A 382 -5.24 -23.36 -8.26
C ILE A 382 -4.05 -22.57 -8.80
N LEU A 383 -3.71 -21.47 -8.13
CA LEU A 383 -2.46 -20.76 -8.33
C LEU A 383 -1.37 -21.41 -7.46
N GLN A 384 -0.44 -22.09 -8.11
CA GLN A 384 0.61 -22.86 -7.45
C GLN A 384 1.60 -21.95 -6.69
N GLU A 385 2.15 -22.46 -5.60
CA GLU A 385 3.09 -21.74 -4.71
C GLU A 385 4.28 -21.14 -5.47
N ASN A 386 4.84 -21.89 -6.42
CA ASN A 386 6.01 -21.47 -7.19
C ASN A 386 5.71 -20.32 -8.15
N VAL A 387 4.47 -20.19 -8.62
CA VAL A 387 4.02 -19.07 -9.45
C VAL A 387 3.76 -17.88 -8.55
N LEU A 388 3.07 -18.08 -7.42
CA LEU A 388 2.79 -17.04 -6.45
C LEU A 388 4.07 -16.38 -5.94
N ASP A 389 5.05 -17.19 -5.51
CA ASP A 389 6.35 -16.71 -5.02
C ASP A 389 7.08 -15.88 -6.09
N ARG A 390 7.02 -16.30 -7.36
CA ARG A 390 7.62 -15.55 -8.49
C ARG A 390 6.95 -14.21 -8.73
N ILE A 391 5.62 -14.14 -8.58
CA ILE A 391 4.87 -12.89 -8.71
C ILE A 391 5.30 -11.93 -7.60
N MET A 392 5.36 -12.41 -6.36
CA MET A 392 5.79 -11.61 -5.22
C MET A 392 7.25 -11.15 -5.34
N HIS A 393 8.15 -11.97 -5.88
CA HIS A 393 9.55 -11.61 -6.09
C HIS A 393 9.78 -10.61 -7.25
N ARG A 394 8.86 -10.51 -8.22
CA ARG A 394 8.98 -9.57 -9.35
C ARG A 394 8.47 -8.16 -9.04
N GLY A 395 7.65 -7.99 -8.00
CA GLY A 395 7.20 -6.68 -7.53
C GLY A 395 8.40 -5.81 -7.12
N LYS A 396 8.72 -4.79 -7.93
CA LYS A 396 9.83 -3.86 -7.68
C LYS A 396 9.61 -3.10 -6.36
N GLY A 397 10.10 -3.64 -5.24
CA GLY A 397 10.02 -2.96 -3.94
C GLY A 397 9.58 -3.84 -2.76
N GLY A 398 9.21 -5.10 -2.99
CA GLY A 398 9.16 -6.14 -1.94
C GLY A 398 7.98 -6.15 -0.98
N LEU A 399 7.10 -5.14 -0.94
CA LEU A 399 6.07 -5.04 0.10
C LEU A 399 4.63 -5.20 -0.40
N GLU A 400 4.34 -4.80 -1.64
CA GLU A 400 3.00 -4.95 -2.22
C GLU A 400 3.10 -5.44 -3.66
N SER A 401 2.31 -6.47 -3.98
CA SER A 401 2.09 -6.92 -5.35
C SER A 401 0.59 -6.96 -5.64
N ILE A 402 0.19 -6.40 -6.78
CA ILE A 402 -1.19 -6.44 -7.25
C ILE A 402 -1.30 -7.56 -8.26
N LEU A 403 -2.13 -8.55 -7.93
CA LEU A 403 -2.50 -9.64 -8.81
C LEU A 403 -3.90 -9.39 -9.37
N TYR A 404 -3.97 -9.26 -10.68
CA TYR A 404 -5.23 -9.21 -11.41
C TYR A 404 -5.59 -10.63 -11.81
N CYS A 405 -6.69 -11.16 -11.28
CA CYS A 405 -7.21 -12.47 -11.66
C CYS A 405 -8.53 -12.31 -12.39
N GLN A 406 -8.50 -12.64 -13.68
CA GLN A 406 -9.72 -12.91 -14.44
C GLN A 406 -9.86 -14.43 -14.61
N LEU A 407 -10.94 -14.98 -14.06
CA LEU A 407 -11.23 -16.39 -14.17
C LEU A 407 -12.06 -16.61 -15.43
N TYR A 408 -11.69 -17.61 -16.23
CA TYR A 408 -12.47 -18.00 -17.39
C TYR A 408 -12.99 -19.41 -17.17
N VAL A 409 -14.29 -19.60 -17.36
CA VAL A 409 -14.89 -20.91 -17.22
C VAL A 409 -15.04 -21.50 -18.61
N THR A 410 -14.42 -22.65 -18.80
CA THR A 410 -14.54 -23.45 -20.00
C THR A 410 -15.37 -24.70 -19.70
N ASP A 411 -15.79 -25.39 -20.75
CA ASP A 411 -16.40 -26.72 -20.65
C ASP A 411 -15.47 -27.77 -20.00
N GLN A 412 -14.17 -27.47 -19.89
CA GLN A 412 -13.17 -28.32 -19.23
C GLN A 412 -12.86 -27.93 -17.77
N GLY A 413 -13.47 -26.85 -17.26
CA GLY A 413 -13.27 -26.36 -15.90
C GLY A 413 -12.96 -24.86 -15.83
N VAL A 414 -12.61 -24.39 -14.63
CA VAL A 414 -12.23 -22.99 -14.38
C VAL A 414 -10.73 -22.84 -14.65
N GLY A 415 -10.37 -21.96 -15.58
CA GLY A 415 -9.00 -21.52 -15.80
C GLY A 415 -8.76 -20.15 -15.15
N ILE A 416 -7.52 -19.92 -14.73
CA ILE A 416 -7.04 -18.58 -14.36
C ILE A 416 -6.37 -17.99 -15.60
N LEU A 417 -6.82 -16.83 -16.06
CA LEU A 417 -6.02 -16.03 -16.98
C LEU A 417 -5.01 -15.24 -16.14
N GLU A 418 -3.76 -15.64 -16.23
CA GLU A 418 -2.67 -14.85 -15.67
C GLU A 418 -2.36 -13.64 -16.56
N LEU A 419 -1.84 -12.60 -15.91
CA LEU A 419 -1.36 -11.36 -16.52
C LEU A 419 -0.56 -11.61 -17.83
N PRO A 420 -0.67 -10.73 -18.84
CA PRO A 420 0.12 -10.84 -20.06
C PRO A 420 1.62 -10.84 -19.73
N GLY A 421 2.27 -12.01 -19.85
CA GLY A 421 3.70 -12.20 -19.61
C GLY A 421 4.13 -13.44 -18.80
N LEU A 422 3.20 -14.25 -18.28
CA LEU A 422 3.49 -15.57 -17.70
C LEU A 422 2.73 -16.66 -18.49
N GLU A 423 3.47 -17.60 -19.10
CA GLU A 423 2.87 -18.81 -19.65
C GLU A 423 2.75 -19.87 -18.55
N VAL A 424 1.51 -20.31 -18.27
CA VAL A 424 1.24 -21.45 -17.37
C VAL A 424 0.75 -22.64 -18.18
N HIS A 425 1.37 -23.80 -17.95
CA HIS A 425 0.93 -25.07 -18.52
C HIS A 425 -0.28 -25.61 -17.74
N GLN A 426 -1.42 -25.76 -18.42
CA GLN A 426 -2.59 -26.46 -17.90
C GLN A 426 -2.23 -27.93 -17.64
N SER A 427 -2.36 -28.40 -16.39
CA SER A 427 -2.31 -29.83 -16.09
C SER A 427 -3.66 -30.46 -16.46
N SER A 428 -3.74 -31.04 -17.65
CA SER A 428 -4.84 -31.93 -18.01
C SER A 428 -4.68 -33.24 -17.22
N GLN A 429 -5.42 -33.40 -16.12
CA GLN A 429 -5.62 -34.74 -15.56
C GLN A 429 -6.64 -35.48 -16.43
N THR A 430 -6.11 -36.45 -17.17
CA THR A 430 -6.79 -37.58 -17.78
C THR A 430 -7.77 -38.24 -16.82
N ARG A 431 -9.04 -38.34 -17.22
CA ARG A 431 -9.97 -39.37 -16.72
C ARG A 431 -9.71 -40.67 -17.49
N GLU A 432 -9.41 -41.75 -16.76
CA GLU A 432 -9.70 -43.12 -17.19
C GLU A 432 -11.18 -43.46 -16.99
#